data_AF-A0A6V7R1X5-F1
#
_entry.id   AF-A0A6V7R1X5-F1
#
_cell.length_a   1.000
_cell.length_b   1.000
_cell.length_c   1.000
_cell.angle_alpha   90.00
_cell.angle_beta   90.00
_cell.angle_gamma   90.00
#
_symmetry.space_group_name_H-M   'P 1'
#
loop_
_entity.id
_entity.type
_entity.pdbx_description
1 polymer ?
#
loop_
_entity_poly.entity_id
_entity_poly.type
_entity_poly.pdbx_seq_one_letter_code
_entity_poly.pdbx_strand_id
1 'polypeptide(L)'
;MRRVILILLIIIQILFFINYSINDGIIFYNIYIWFILSILSVITGISAFRSEPNLNESRQIHSYFSLALIIIALTSILFIFYIAIMQPYYL
;
A
#
# COMPACT_ATOMS: atom_id res chain seq x y z
N MET A 1 -9.38 3.65 16.15
CA MET A 1 -8.84 2.43 15.51
C MET A 1 -8.61 2.56 14.00
N ARG A 2 -9.55 3.10 13.20
CA ARG A 2 -9.41 3.23 11.74
C ARG A 2 -8.16 4.01 11.26
N ARG A 3 -7.82 5.13 11.92
CA ARG A 3 -6.59 5.89 11.63
C ARG A 3 -5.31 5.06 11.84
N VAL A 4 -5.26 4.25 12.91
CA VAL A 4 -4.10 3.40 13.21
C VAL A 4 -3.88 2.39 12.09
N ILE A 5 -4.97 1.76 11.61
CA ILE A 5 -4.92 0.81 10.49
C ILE A 5 -4.42 1.50 9.21
N LEU A 6 -4.92 2.69 8.88
CA LEU A 6 -4.45 3.45 7.71
C LEU A 6 -2.95 3.74 7.78
N ILE A 7 -2.46 4.23 8.93
CA ILE A 7 -1.04 4.52 9.13
C ILE A 7 -0.21 3.24 9.02
N LEU A 8 -0.66 2.14 9.63
CA LEU A 8 0.04 0.86 9.59
C LEU A 8 0.15 0.33 8.16
N LEU A 9 -0.92 0.43 7.37
CA LEU A 9 -0.91 0.06 5.96
C LEU A 9 0.02 0.96 5.14
N ILE A 10 0.06 2.27 5.41
CA ILE A 10 1.03 3.17 4.76
C ILE A 10 2.46 2.74 5.06
N ILE A 11 2.78 2.44 6.33
CA ILE A 11 4.11 1.97 6.74
C ILE A 11 4.46 0.66 6.03
N ILE A 12 3.51 -0.28 5.93
CA ILE A 12 3.69 -1.54 5.20
C ILE A 12 4.02 -1.27 3.73
N GLN A 13 3.33 -0.34 3.07
CA GLN A 13 3.63 0.02 1.68
C GLN A 13 5.01 0.68 1.53
N ILE A 14 5.46 1.49 2.50
CA ILE A 14 6.81 2.05 2.48
C ILE A 14 7.87 0.95 2.68
N LEU A 15 7.60 -0.02 3.56
CA LEU A 15 8.49 -1.16 3.79
C LEU A 15 8.70 -2.01 2.54
N PHE A 16 7.72 -2.08 1.62
CA PHE A 16 7.90 -2.72 0.32
C PHE A 16 9.06 -2.07 -0.47
N PHE A 17 9.06 -0.74 -0.63
CA PHE A 17 10.11 -0.03 -1.36
C PHE A 17 11.48 -0.13 -0.70
N ILE A 18 11.52 -0.14 0.65
CA ILE A 18 12.75 -0.36 1.41
C ILE A 18 13.29 -1.78 1.16
N ASN A 19 12.42 -2.79 1.23
CA ASN A 19 12.81 -4.17 0.97
C ASN A 19 13.36 -4.33 -0.45
N TYR A 20 12.76 -3.64 -1.42
CA TYR A 20 13.20 -3.69 -2.82
C TYR A 20 14.62 -3.14 -2.93
N SER A 21 14.83 -1.95 -2.39
CA SER A 21 16.11 -1.26 -2.50
C SER A 21 17.28 -1.97 -1.80
N ILE A 22 16.99 -2.75 -0.75
CA ILE A 22 18.02 -3.44 0.05
C ILE A 22 18.22 -4.89 -0.44
N ASN A 23 17.14 -5.56 -0.86
CA ASN A 23 17.13 -7.01 -1.00
C ASN A 23 16.23 -7.48 -2.15
N ASP A 24 16.65 -7.18 -3.38
CA ASP A 24 15.96 -7.59 -4.62
C ASP A 24 15.56 -9.08 -4.62
N GLY A 25 16.43 -9.96 -4.11
CA GLY A 25 16.18 -11.40 -4.07
C GLY A 25 15.09 -11.87 -3.10
N ILE A 26 14.89 -11.19 -1.96
CA ILE A 26 13.85 -11.58 -0.98
C ILE A 26 12.47 -11.10 -1.41
N ILE A 27 12.41 -9.96 -2.11
CA ILE A 27 11.13 -9.46 -2.62
C ILE A 27 10.54 -10.38 -3.66
N PHE A 28 11.39 -11.06 -4.42
CA PHE A 28 10.94 -12.00 -5.42
C PHE A 28 10.06 -13.11 -4.81
N TYR A 29 10.56 -13.80 -3.78
CA TYR A 29 9.82 -14.87 -3.11
C TYR A 29 8.52 -14.39 -2.45
N ASN A 30 8.44 -13.10 -2.11
CA ASN A 30 7.30 -12.52 -1.40
C ASN A 30 6.42 -11.63 -2.30
N ILE A 31 6.65 -11.59 -3.61
CA ILE A 31 6.02 -10.61 -4.50
C ILE A 31 4.49 -10.76 -4.53
N TYR A 32 3.99 -11.99 -4.45
CA TYR A 32 2.57 -12.28 -4.36
C TYR A 32 1.93 -11.77 -3.07
N ILE A 33 2.65 -11.86 -1.94
CA ILE A 33 2.18 -11.34 -0.64
C ILE A 33 2.11 -9.81 -0.70
N TRP A 34 3.15 -9.17 -1.24
CA TRP A 34 3.19 -7.73 -1.44
C TRP A 34 2.07 -7.23 -2.37
N PHE A 35 1.74 -8.00 -3.41
CA PHE A 35 0.64 -7.71 -4.32
C PHE A 35 -0.72 -7.77 -3.62
N ILE A 36 -0.99 -8.84 -2.87
CA ILE A 36 -2.24 -8.99 -2.10
C ILE A 36 -2.38 -7.87 -1.06
N LEU A 37 -1.30 -7.56 -0.33
CA LEU A 37 -1.29 -6.46 0.65
C LEU A 37 -1.56 -5.11 0.00
N SER A 38 -1.05 -4.88 -1.21
CA SER A 38 -1.29 -3.64 -1.96
C SER A 38 -2.74 -3.54 -2.42
N ILE A 39 -3.34 -4.63 -2.91
CA ILE A 39 -4.78 -4.66 -3.24
C ILE A 39 -5.63 -4.39 -2.00
N LEU A 40 -5.34 -5.05 -0.88
CA LEU A 40 -6.05 -4.82 0.39
C LEU A 40 -5.91 -3.37 0.85
N SER A 41 -4.73 -2.76 0.66
CA SER A 41 -4.47 -1.36 0.99
C SER A 41 -5.30 -0.40 0.12
N VAL A 42 -5.47 -0.71 -1.16
CA VAL A 42 -6.37 0.06 -2.05
C VAL A 42 -7.83 -0.07 -1.60
N ILE A 43 -8.31 -1.29 -1.36
CA ILE A 43 -9.71 -1.54 -0.94
C ILE A 43 -10.01 -0.83 0.39
N THR A 44 -9.12 -0.96 1.37
CA THR A 44 -9.25 -0.31 2.68
C THR A 44 -9.14 1.21 2.57
N GLY A 45 -8.24 1.72 1.72
CA GLY A 45 -8.13 3.14 1.40
C GLY A 45 -9.42 3.70 0.82
N ILE A 46 -10.01 3.06 -0.20
CA ILE A 46 -11.27 3.48 -0.83
C ILE A 46 -12.44 3.43 0.16
N SER A 47 -12.53 2.35 0.94
CA SER A 47 -13.57 2.20 1.98
C SER A 47 -13.46 3.30 3.04
N ALA A 48 -12.24 3.63 3.46
CA ALA A 48 -12.00 4.73 4.40
C ALA A 48 -12.31 6.11 3.79
N PHE A 49 -12.10 6.30 2.49
CA PHE A 49 -12.43 7.57 1.81
C PHE A 49 -13.94 7.81 1.75
N ARG A 50 -14.72 6.76 1.53
CA ARG A 50 -16.19 6.80 1.44
C ARG A 50 -16.88 6.85 2.81
N SER A 51 -16.18 6.46 3.87
CA SER A 51 -16.71 6.48 5.23
C SER A 51 -16.79 7.92 5.77
N GLU A 52 -17.89 8.25 6.44
CA GLU A 52 -17.98 9.53 7.16
C GLU A 52 -16.94 9.61 8.30
N PRO A 53 -16.35 10.80 8.53
CA PRO A 53 -15.41 11.01 9.62
C PRO A 53 -16.11 10.77 10.96
N ASN A 54 -15.41 10.16 11.92
CA ASN A 54 -15.92 10.08 13.29
C ASN A 54 -16.01 11.51 13.89
N LEU A 55 -16.97 11.74 14.78
CA LEU A 55 -17.31 13.01 15.44
C LEU A 55 -16.13 13.83 16.01
N ASN A 56 -14.96 13.21 16.25
CA ASN A 56 -13.76 13.86 16.80
C ASN A 56 -12.58 13.99 15.82
N GLU A 57 -12.73 13.62 14.54
CA GLU A 57 -11.66 13.73 13.56
C GLU A 57 -11.93 14.84 12.53
N SER A 58 -10.91 15.66 12.26
CA SER A 58 -10.90 16.54 11.10
C SER A 58 -11.08 15.69 9.83
N ARG A 59 -12.22 15.89 9.17
CA ARG A 59 -12.61 15.24 7.90
C ARG A 59 -11.50 15.34 6.85
N GLN A 60 -10.79 16.47 6.84
CA GLN A 60 -9.69 16.73 5.91
C GLN A 60 -8.51 15.81 6.18
N ILE A 61 -8.05 15.69 7.43
CA ILE A 61 -6.88 14.88 7.77
C ILE A 61 -7.15 13.40 7.48
N HIS A 62 -8.35 12.90 7.80
CA HIS A 62 -8.73 11.52 7.51
C HIS A 62 -8.72 11.24 5.99
N SER A 63 -9.27 12.17 5.21
CA SER A 63 -9.29 12.08 3.75
C SER A 63 -7.89 12.10 3.15
N TYR A 64 -6.98 12.94 3.65
CA TYR A 64 -5.58 12.97 3.21
C TYR A 64 -4.86 11.64 3.44
N PHE A 65 -5.00 11.02 4.62
CA PHE A 65 -4.38 9.72 4.90
C PHE A 65 -4.93 8.60 4.02
N SER A 66 -6.24 8.59 3.80
CA SER A 66 -6.88 7.62 2.91
C SER A 66 -6.41 7.79 1.46
N LEU A 67 -6.35 9.01 0.95
CA LEU A 67 -5.83 9.30 -0.40
C LEU A 67 -4.36 8.92 -0.54
N ALA A 68 -3.53 9.27 0.45
CA ALA A 68 -2.12 8.89 0.47
C ALA A 68 -1.95 7.36 0.42
N LEU A 69 -2.73 6.62 1.21
CA LEU A 69 -2.70 5.16 1.19
C LEU A 69 -3.08 4.60 -0.19
N ILE A 70 -4.12 5.14 -0.83
CA ILE A 70 -4.54 4.70 -2.16
C ILE A 70 -3.43 4.95 -3.19
N ILE A 71 -2.86 6.16 -3.21
CA ILE A 71 -1.80 6.54 -4.16
C ILE A 71 -0.57 5.66 -3.99
N ILE A 72 -0.10 5.48 -2.75
CA ILE A 72 1.09 4.66 -2.48
C ILE A 72 0.80 3.20 -2.84
N ALA A 73 -0.34 2.64 -2.47
CA ALA A 73 -0.67 1.26 -2.78
C ALA A 73 -0.83 1.00 -4.29
N LEU A 74 -1.41 1.94 -5.05
CA LEU A 74 -1.44 1.88 -6.52
C LEU A 74 -0.03 1.93 -7.11
N THR A 75 0.84 2.78 -6.56
CA THR A 75 2.24 2.86 -6.98
C THR A 75 2.96 1.54 -6.72
N SER A 76 2.76 0.91 -5.56
CA SER A 76 3.29 -0.42 -5.27
C SER A 76 2.82 -1.47 -6.27
N ILE A 77 1.53 -1.46 -6.63
CA ILE A 77 0.97 -2.38 -7.64
C ILE A 77 1.65 -2.18 -9.00
N LEU A 78 1.77 -0.94 -9.47
CA LEU A 78 2.45 -0.63 -10.73
C LEU A 78 3.91 -1.07 -10.70
N PHE A 79 4.58 -0.91 -9.56
CA PHE A 79 5.96 -1.32 -9.38
C PHE A 79 6.12 -2.85 -9.39
N ILE A 80 5.18 -3.59 -8.79
CA ILE A 80 5.13 -5.05 -8.86
C ILE A 80 4.95 -5.51 -10.31
N PHE A 81 4.06 -4.89 -11.07
CA PHE A 81 3.91 -5.19 -12.50
C PHE A 81 5.20 -4.88 -13.29
N TYR A 82 5.86 -3.77 -12.98
CA TYR A 82 7.14 -3.43 -13.60
C TYR A 82 8.21 -4.50 -13.34
N ILE A 83 8.33 -4.97 -12.09
CA ILE A 83 9.26 -6.05 -11.73
C ILE A 83 8.91 -7.34 -12.50
N ALA A 84 7.62 -7.72 -12.53
CA ALA A 84 7.16 -8.92 -13.21
C ALA A 84 7.46 -8.92 -14.73
N ILE A 85 7.42 -7.76 -15.38
CA ILE A 85 7.69 -7.62 -16.82
C ILE A 85 9.19 -7.55 -17.11
N MET A 86 9.94 -6.76 -16.32
CA MET A 86 11.37 -6.49 -16.59
C MET A 86 12.30 -7.58 -16.08
N GLN A 87 11.86 -8.36 -15.09
CA GLN A 87 12.67 -9.41 -14.47
C GLN A 87 11.93 -10.76 -14.45
N PRO A 88 11.49 -11.28 -15.61
CA PRO A 88 10.68 -12.51 -15.68
C PRO A 88 11.46 -13.78 -15.29
N TYR A 89 12.80 -13.72 -15.27
CA TYR A 89 13.65 -14.83 -14.80
C TYR A 89 13.58 -15.03 -13.28
N TYR A 90 13.08 -14.03 -12.57
CA TYR A 90 12.69 -14.08 -11.18
C TYR A 90 11.16 -14.10 -11.16
N LEU A 91 10.51 -15.14 -11.71
CA LEU A 91 9.09 -15.49 -11.61
C LEU A 91 8.95 -17.01 -11.71
#